data_AF-A0A0Q4YU89-F1
#
_entry.id   AF-A0A0Q4YU89-F1
#
_cell.length_a   1.000
_cell.length_b   1.000
_cell.length_c   1.000
_cell.angle_alpha   90.00
_cell.angle_beta   90.00
_cell.angle_gamma   90.00
#
_symmetry.space_group_name_H-M   'P 1'
#
loop_
_entity.id
_entity.type
_entity.pdbx_description
1 polymer ?
#
loop_
_entity_poly.entity_id
_entity_poly.type
_entity_poly.pdbx_seq_one_letter_code
_entity_poly.pdbx_strand_id
1 'polypeptide(L)'
;MIATALADPETTWTMGGFGALARFCRDPDAGAGAPAGGRLGLVTPRGGIALDPADAIPLAYETAFAGGWSHAVALCLPAGRCPRIGPGSIRAAGRDAAALRPRNLGDKWFDLGLALPQGRMFLRSADPDTLARLAKLVGHAWTEDPVGTLDLLAVADVVVTTPLGRIEVLAGTGTEPGGPRAFLDPKILALGRTHAATAPIPRGLVPVAQFVPPHPCRDREGRARPFDPAAHAAFQAVLARWGDPALVRLKAQQVAGAPPSAKGATRFTRGIGRVIQLQAEARANQDSPKSSPDTPR
;
A
#
# COMPACT_ATOMS: atom_id res chain seq x y z
N MET A 1 -4.60 -10.33 -12.90
CA MET A 1 -3.78 -9.90 -11.75
C MET A 1 -4.54 -8.91 -10.87
N ILE A 2 -4.80 -7.68 -11.31
CA ILE A 2 -5.42 -6.63 -10.45
C ILE A 2 -6.84 -7.03 -9.99
N ALA A 3 -7.71 -7.48 -10.88
CA ALA A 3 -9.06 -7.94 -10.50
C ALA A 3 -9.01 -9.11 -9.49
N THR A 4 -8.12 -10.08 -9.70
CA THR A 4 -7.88 -11.19 -8.76
C THR A 4 -7.39 -10.69 -7.40
N ALA A 5 -6.45 -9.74 -7.38
CA ALA A 5 -5.90 -9.15 -6.17
C ALA A 5 -6.93 -8.25 -5.42
N LEU A 6 -7.89 -7.65 -6.13
CA LEU A 6 -9.02 -6.96 -5.50
C LEU A 6 -10.00 -7.95 -4.87
N ALA A 7 -10.22 -9.09 -5.53
CA ALA A 7 -11.13 -10.13 -5.05
C ALA A 7 -10.57 -10.93 -3.86
N ASP A 8 -9.26 -10.87 -3.59
CA ASP A 8 -8.63 -11.60 -2.49
C ASP A 8 -8.65 -10.76 -1.19
N PRO A 9 -9.30 -11.23 -0.10
CA PRO A 9 -9.38 -10.47 1.14
C PRO A 9 -8.07 -10.43 1.94
N GLU A 10 -7.12 -11.34 1.69
CA GLU A 10 -5.79 -11.28 2.29
C GLU A 10 -4.87 -10.28 1.58
N THR A 11 -5.25 -9.83 0.38
CA THR A 11 -4.50 -8.79 -0.34
C THR A 11 -4.70 -7.43 0.32
N THR A 12 -3.58 -6.77 0.61
CA THR A 12 -3.57 -5.39 1.11
C THR A 12 -3.17 -4.42 0.00
N TRP A 13 -3.92 -3.34 -0.15
CA TRP A 13 -3.68 -2.26 -1.11
C TRP A 13 -3.17 -1.00 -0.41
N THR A 14 -2.31 -0.23 -1.07
CA THR A 14 -1.90 1.09 -0.63
C THR A 14 -1.87 2.09 -1.79
N MET A 15 -2.20 3.33 -1.49
CA MET A 15 -2.10 4.48 -2.40
C MET A 15 -1.58 5.69 -1.64
N GLY A 16 -0.79 6.53 -2.31
CA GLY A 16 -0.10 7.67 -1.71
C GLY A 16 1.41 7.51 -1.79
N GLY A 17 2.13 8.35 -1.04
CA GLY A 17 3.58 8.35 -1.03
C GLY A 17 4.20 7.82 0.25
N PHE A 18 5.52 7.67 0.21
CA PHE A 18 6.29 7.20 1.36
C PHE A 18 6.20 8.22 2.51
N GLY A 19 5.46 7.86 3.57
CA GLY A 19 5.18 8.72 4.71
C GLY A 19 3.78 9.33 4.73
N ALA A 20 3.03 9.32 3.62
CA ALA A 20 1.61 9.67 3.63
C ALA A 20 0.81 8.85 2.62
N LEU A 21 0.03 7.91 3.13
CA LEU A 21 -0.69 6.95 2.31
C LEU A 21 -1.97 6.47 2.99
N ALA A 22 -2.88 5.95 2.19
CA ALA A 22 -4.01 5.17 2.66
C ALA A 22 -3.77 3.70 2.30
N ARG A 23 -4.14 2.82 3.23
CA ARG A 23 -4.14 1.38 3.10
C ARG A 23 -5.58 0.90 3.07
N PHE A 24 -5.89 -0.01 2.17
CA PHE A 24 -7.17 -0.70 2.09
C PHE A 24 -6.95 -2.20 2.20
N CYS A 25 -7.63 -2.83 3.14
CA CYS A 25 -7.82 -4.27 3.19
C CYS A 25 -9.30 -4.50 3.48
N ARG A 26 -9.89 -5.50 2.84
CA ARG A 26 -11.28 -5.88 3.13
C ARG A 26 -11.29 -6.93 4.21
N ASP A 27 -12.21 -6.76 5.14
CA ASP A 27 -12.55 -7.83 6.06
C ASP A 27 -13.26 -8.94 5.24
N PRO A 28 -12.84 -10.22 5.31
CA PRO A 28 -13.50 -11.31 4.59
C PRO A 28 -15.00 -11.38 4.85
N ASP A 29 -15.42 -11.04 6.07
CA ASP A 29 -16.81 -11.18 6.53
C ASP A 29 -17.62 -9.88 6.37
N ALA A 30 -16.97 -8.77 6.02
CA ALA A 30 -17.68 -7.52 5.77
C ALA A 30 -18.32 -7.54 4.38
N GLY A 31 -19.57 -7.07 4.30
CA GLY A 31 -20.23 -6.78 3.04
C GLY A 31 -19.40 -5.82 2.19
N ALA A 32 -19.10 -6.23 0.95
CA ALA A 32 -18.40 -5.43 -0.04
C ALA A 32 -19.34 -5.14 -1.21
N GLY A 33 -19.44 -3.86 -1.60
CA GLY A 33 -20.19 -3.41 -2.76
C GLY A 33 -19.28 -2.85 -3.86
N ALA A 34 -19.84 -2.66 -5.04
CA ALA A 34 -19.18 -1.96 -6.13
C ALA A 34 -19.10 -0.44 -5.83
N PRO A 35 -18.03 0.26 -6.23
CA PRO A 35 -17.97 1.71 -6.18
C PRO A 35 -19.07 2.38 -7.00
N ALA A 36 -19.50 3.57 -6.56
CA ALA A 36 -20.36 4.42 -7.36
C ALA A 36 -19.73 4.70 -8.74
N GLY A 37 -20.56 4.65 -9.79
CA GLY A 37 -20.14 4.88 -11.17
C GLY A 37 -19.47 3.69 -11.86
N GLY A 38 -19.54 2.47 -11.30
CA GLY A 38 -19.06 1.25 -11.97
C GLY A 38 -17.54 1.12 -12.10
N ARG A 39 -16.78 1.92 -11.35
CA ARG A 39 -15.31 1.88 -11.34
C ARG A 39 -14.82 0.53 -10.79
N LEU A 40 -13.70 0.04 -11.31
CA LEU A 40 -13.05 -1.16 -10.79
C LEU A 40 -12.62 -0.91 -9.34
N GLY A 41 -13.17 -1.65 -8.38
CA GLY A 41 -12.88 -1.41 -6.98
C GLY A 41 -13.88 -2.07 -6.04
N LEU A 42 -13.79 -1.71 -4.76
CA LEU A 42 -14.63 -2.25 -3.70
C LEU A 42 -14.91 -1.17 -2.65
N VAL A 43 -16.10 -1.22 -2.06
CA VAL A 43 -16.52 -0.36 -0.96
C VAL A 43 -17.02 -1.23 0.19
N THR A 44 -16.55 -0.92 1.39
CA THR A 44 -16.96 -1.54 2.65
C THR A 44 -17.52 -0.45 3.58
N PRO A 45 -18.13 -0.81 4.72
CA PRO A 45 -18.54 0.18 5.71
C PRO A 45 -17.39 1.06 6.22
N ARG A 46 -16.15 0.54 6.21
CA ARG A 46 -14.97 1.19 6.80
C ARG A 46 -14.07 1.95 5.81
N GLY A 47 -14.23 1.71 4.51
CA GLY A 47 -13.37 2.30 3.49
C GLY A 47 -13.69 1.77 2.11
N GLY A 48 -12.99 2.27 1.11
CA GLY A 48 -13.09 1.75 -0.25
C GLY A 48 -11.84 1.99 -1.05
N ILE A 49 -11.75 1.30 -2.18
CA ILE A 49 -10.75 1.49 -3.21
C ILE A 49 -11.45 1.56 -4.57
N ALA A 50 -10.99 2.46 -5.43
CA ALA A 50 -11.28 2.41 -6.86
C ALA A 50 -9.99 2.64 -7.65
N LEU A 51 -9.88 1.93 -8.76
CA LEU A 51 -8.69 1.86 -9.59
C LEU A 51 -9.04 2.07 -11.05
N ASP A 52 -8.17 2.78 -11.76
CA ASP A 52 -8.04 2.78 -13.21
C ASP A 52 -6.60 2.36 -13.56
N PRO A 53 -6.37 1.07 -13.85
CA PRO A 53 -5.02 0.55 -14.01
C PRO A 53 -4.49 0.60 -15.44
N ALA A 54 -5.21 1.18 -16.40
CA ALA A 54 -4.93 1.03 -17.84
C ALA A 54 -3.47 1.36 -18.22
N ASP A 55 -2.89 2.35 -17.56
CA ASP A 55 -1.53 2.86 -17.84
C ASP A 55 -0.47 2.39 -16.84
N ALA A 56 -0.83 1.54 -15.89
CA ALA A 56 0.08 1.13 -14.82
C ALA A 56 1.21 0.22 -15.36
N ILE A 57 2.44 0.51 -14.94
CA ILE A 57 3.61 -0.37 -15.14
C ILE A 57 3.78 -1.20 -13.86
N PRO A 58 3.33 -2.47 -13.84
CA PRO A 58 3.50 -3.31 -12.67
C PRO A 58 4.97 -3.72 -12.49
N LEU A 59 5.43 -3.70 -11.25
CA LEU A 59 6.74 -4.22 -10.86
C LEU A 59 6.61 -5.06 -9.58
N ALA A 60 6.79 -6.38 -9.72
CA ALA A 60 6.80 -7.30 -8.61
C ALA A 60 8.21 -7.41 -8.01
N TYR A 61 8.30 -7.48 -6.68
CA TYR A 61 9.60 -7.62 -6.02
C TYR A 61 9.47 -8.28 -4.65
N GLU A 62 10.61 -8.78 -4.17
CA GLU A 62 10.80 -9.30 -2.82
C GLU A 62 11.88 -8.49 -2.11
N THR A 63 11.81 -8.44 -0.78
CA THR A 63 12.79 -7.73 0.04
C THR A 63 13.04 -8.51 1.31
N ALA A 64 14.30 -8.85 1.59
CA ALA A 64 14.71 -9.42 2.86
C ALA A 64 14.94 -8.35 3.94
N PHE A 65 14.70 -8.72 5.19
CA PHE A 65 15.00 -7.97 6.40
C PHE A 65 15.32 -8.92 7.55
N ALA A 66 15.69 -8.39 8.72
CA ALA A 66 16.15 -9.20 9.86
C ALA A 66 15.14 -10.26 10.32
N GLY A 67 13.83 -10.00 10.19
CA GLY A 67 12.73 -10.88 10.59
C GLY A 67 12.00 -11.59 9.45
N GLY A 68 12.67 -11.84 8.32
CA GLY A 68 12.11 -12.58 7.19
C GLY A 68 12.14 -11.78 5.88
N TRP A 69 11.17 -12.01 5.00
CA TRP A 69 11.04 -11.28 3.75
C TRP A 69 9.64 -10.72 3.56
N SER A 70 9.52 -9.70 2.73
CA SER A 70 8.24 -9.17 2.25
C SER A 70 8.22 -9.29 0.73
N HIS A 71 7.01 -9.21 0.18
CA HIS A 71 6.78 -9.14 -1.24
C HIS A 71 5.73 -8.09 -1.57
N ALA A 72 5.76 -7.55 -2.78
CA ALA A 72 4.79 -6.59 -3.24
C ALA A 72 4.76 -6.50 -4.76
N VAL A 73 3.69 -5.90 -5.28
CA VAL A 73 3.58 -5.42 -6.65
C VAL A 73 3.33 -3.93 -6.62
N ALA A 74 4.31 -3.14 -7.05
CA ALA A 74 4.14 -1.71 -7.26
C ALA A 74 3.47 -1.46 -8.62
N LEU A 75 2.49 -0.58 -8.65
CA LEU A 75 1.87 -0.06 -9.87
C LEU A 75 2.45 1.32 -10.13
N CYS A 76 3.36 1.38 -11.10
CA CYS A 76 4.16 2.56 -11.36
C CYS A 76 3.63 3.37 -12.55
N LEU A 77 3.98 4.65 -12.58
CA LEU A 77 3.87 5.49 -13.76
C LEU A 77 5.21 6.17 -14.05
N PRO A 78 5.49 6.55 -15.30
CA PRO A 78 6.58 7.47 -15.61
C PRO A 78 6.43 8.77 -14.82
N ALA A 79 7.52 9.29 -14.26
CA ALA A 79 7.51 10.49 -13.42
C ALA A 79 6.89 11.72 -14.13
N GLY A 80 7.01 11.81 -15.46
CA GLY A 80 6.38 12.87 -16.26
C GLY A 80 4.84 12.82 -16.30
N ARG A 81 4.23 11.66 -15.99
CA ARG A 81 2.78 11.48 -15.89
C ARG A 81 2.26 11.68 -14.45
N CYS A 82 3.16 11.86 -13.51
CA CYS A 82 2.81 12.06 -12.11
C CYS A 82 2.64 13.57 -11.82
N PRO A 83 1.73 13.95 -10.91
CA PRO A 83 1.60 15.35 -10.50
C PRO A 83 2.92 15.92 -9.99
N ARG A 84 3.28 17.11 -10.46
CA ARG A 84 4.39 17.89 -9.89
C ARG A 84 3.82 18.85 -8.85
N ILE A 85 3.62 18.34 -7.64
CA ILE A 85 3.04 19.11 -6.54
C ILE A 85 4.15 19.34 -5.51
N GLY A 86 4.54 20.60 -5.34
CA GLY A 86 5.42 21.02 -4.25
C GLY A 86 4.65 21.11 -2.92
N PRO A 87 5.36 21.24 -1.78
CA PRO A 87 4.70 21.48 -0.50
C PRO A 87 3.89 22.77 -0.58
N GLY A 88 2.68 22.75 -0.02
CA GLY A 88 1.78 23.88 0.03
C GLY A 88 1.02 23.94 1.34
N SER A 89 0.19 24.96 1.48
CA SER A 89 -0.74 25.08 2.59
C SER A 89 -1.94 24.16 2.42
N ILE A 90 -2.59 23.85 3.54
CA ILE A 90 -3.92 23.24 3.55
C ILE A 90 -4.87 24.19 2.81
N ARG A 91 -5.72 23.64 1.94
CA ARG A 91 -6.65 24.41 1.11
C ARG A 91 -8.00 23.72 0.95
N ALA A 92 -9.07 24.51 0.91
CA ALA A 92 -10.37 24.01 0.50
C ALA A 92 -10.30 23.54 -0.97
N ALA A 93 -10.71 22.30 -1.22
CA ALA A 93 -10.69 21.68 -2.55
C ALA A 93 -12.09 21.60 -3.20
N GLY A 94 -13.07 22.32 -2.63
CA GLY A 94 -14.45 22.32 -3.10
C GLY A 94 -15.24 21.11 -2.60
N ARG A 95 -15.94 20.43 -3.51
CA ARG A 95 -16.82 19.29 -3.23
C ARG A 95 -16.32 18.03 -3.94
N ASP A 96 -16.39 16.90 -3.27
CA ASP A 96 -15.95 15.61 -3.80
C ASP A 96 -17.01 14.94 -4.68
N ALA A 97 -16.97 15.20 -5.99
CA ALA A 97 -17.86 14.57 -6.96
C ALA A 97 -17.47 13.12 -7.31
N ALA A 98 -16.34 12.63 -6.81
CA ALA A 98 -15.79 11.32 -7.17
C ALA A 98 -15.81 10.33 -5.99
N ALA A 99 -16.56 10.63 -4.93
CA ALA A 99 -16.68 9.79 -3.75
C ALA A 99 -17.08 8.35 -4.12
N LEU A 100 -16.56 7.36 -3.38
CA LEU A 100 -16.85 5.95 -3.65
C LEU A 100 -18.26 5.54 -3.21
N ARG A 101 -18.77 6.14 -2.14
CA ARG A 101 -20.14 5.94 -1.64
C ARG A 101 -21.06 7.05 -2.15
N PRO A 102 -22.27 6.73 -2.64
CA PRO A 102 -23.25 7.75 -3.06
C PRO A 102 -23.53 8.81 -2.00
N ARG A 103 -23.63 8.42 -0.72
CA ARG A 103 -23.90 9.34 0.40
C ARG A 103 -22.81 10.39 0.64
N ASN A 104 -21.59 10.16 0.14
CA ASN A 104 -20.48 11.08 0.30
C ASN A 104 -20.26 11.96 -0.94
N LEU A 105 -21.07 11.78 -1.99
CA LEU A 105 -20.96 12.60 -3.20
C LEU A 105 -21.31 14.05 -2.87
N GLY A 106 -20.39 14.95 -3.18
CA GLY A 106 -20.56 16.38 -2.96
C GLY A 106 -20.16 16.87 -1.56
N ASP A 107 -19.68 15.99 -0.69
CA ASP A 107 -19.12 16.39 0.62
C ASP A 107 -17.93 17.33 0.42
N LYS A 108 -17.74 18.25 1.37
CA LYS A 108 -16.62 19.18 1.31
C LYS A 108 -15.33 18.47 1.67
N TRP A 109 -14.25 18.83 0.99
CA TRP A 109 -12.93 18.28 1.27
C TRP A 109 -11.82 19.32 1.17
N PHE A 110 -10.73 19.03 1.86
CA PHE A 110 -9.58 19.91 2.02
C PHE A 110 -8.33 19.14 1.65
N ASP A 111 -7.53 19.70 0.75
CA ASP A 111 -6.23 19.15 0.35
C ASP A 111 -5.20 19.54 1.41
N LEU A 112 -4.45 18.56 1.90
CA LEU A 112 -3.43 18.78 2.94
C LEU A 112 -2.16 19.46 2.41
N GLY A 113 -2.03 19.66 1.09
CA GLY A 113 -0.89 20.38 0.51
C GLY A 113 0.43 19.59 0.60
N LEU A 114 0.35 18.27 0.72
CA LEU A 114 1.52 17.41 0.85
C LEU A 114 2.34 17.37 -0.46
N ALA A 115 3.66 17.39 -0.32
CA ALA A 115 4.60 17.24 -1.43
C ALA A 115 4.73 15.76 -1.86
N LEU A 116 3.68 15.21 -2.46
CA LEU A 116 3.63 13.81 -2.90
C LEU A 116 3.62 13.72 -4.43
N PRO A 117 4.69 13.20 -5.07
CA PRO A 117 4.65 12.97 -6.51
C PRO A 117 3.61 11.91 -6.91
N GLN A 118 3.21 11.04 -5.99
CA GLN A 118 2.26 9.96 -6.26
C GLN A 118 0.83 10.45 -6.39
N GLY A 119 0.47 11.56 -5.73
CA GLY A 119 -0.93 11.91 -5.54
C GLY A 119 -1.17 12.98 -4.49
N ARG A 120 -2.35 12.94 -3.89
CA ARG A 120 -2.86 13.93 -2.95
C ARG A 120 -3.56 13.24 -1.79
N MET A 121 -3.52 13.86 -0.62
CA MET A 121 -4.27 13.44 0.56
C MET A 121 -5.24 14.54 0.94
N PHE A 122 -6.50 14.16 1.12
CA PHE A 122 -7.58 15.06 1.48
C PHE A 122 -8.25 14.59 2.76
N LEU A 123 -8.79 15.55 3.50
CA LEU A 123 -9.75 15.32 4.57
C LEU A 123 -11.14 15.75 4.09
N ARG A 124 -12.11 14.84 4.17
CA ARG A 124 -13.48 15.03 3.71
C ARG A 124 -14.44 14.88 4.89
N SER A 125 -15.43 15.76 4.98
CA SER A 125 -16.47 15.66 6.00
C SER A 125 -17.77 16.36 5.56
N ALA A 126 -18.88 15.88 6.11
CA ALA A 126 -20.16 16.57 6.10
C ALA A 126 -20.51 17.17 7.47
N ASP A 127 -19.72 16.85 8.51
CA ASP A 127 -19.94 17.30 9.89
C ASP A 127 -19.56 18.78 10.07
N PRO A 128 -20.49 19.67 10.49
CA PRO A 128 -20.24 21.10 10.61
C PRO A 128 -19.06 21.46 11.53
N ASP A 129 -18.88 20.74 12.64
CA ASP A 129 -17.83 21.04 13.62
C ASP A 129 -16.45 20.67 13.06
N THR A 130 -16.34 19.50 12.42
CA THR A 130 -15.13 19.07 11.69
C THR A 130 -14.81 20.06 10.57
N LEU A 131 -15.83 20.53 9.83
CA LEU A 131 -15.64 21.52 8.77
C LEU A 131 -15.17 22.88 9.31
N ALA A 132 -15.68 23.33 10.46
CA ALA A 132 -15.23 24.56 11.10
C ALA A 132 -13.76 24.44 11.57
N ARG A 133 -13.35 23.28 12.08
CA ARG A 133 -11.94 23.01 12.43
C ARG A 133 -11.03 23.00 11.18
N LEU A 134 -11.43 22.31 10.11
CA LEU A 134 -10.68 22.27 8.85
C LEU A 134 -10.53 23.66 8.22
N ALA A 135 -11.57 24.49 8.28
CA ALA A 135 -11.54 25.85 7.75
C ALA A 135 -10.49 26.73 8.43
N LYS A 136 -10.26 26.55 9.74
CA LYS A 136 -9.23 27.30 10.50
C LYS A 136 -7.80 26.95 10.09
N LEU A 137 -7.58 25.78 9.51
CA LEU A 137 -6.25 25.35 9.05
C LEU A 137 -5.93 25.82 7.63
N VAL A 138 -6.91 26.35 6.89
CA VAL A 138 -6.69 26.82 5.51
C VAL A 138 -5.66 27.95 5.49
N GLY A 139 -4.70 27.85 4.58
CA GLY A 139 -3.60 28.82 4.44
C GLY A 139 -2.36 28.48 5.27
N HIS A 140 -2.47 27.56 6.24
CA HIS A 140 -1.35 27.07 7.03
C HIS A 140 -0.76 25.79 6.43
N ALA A 141 0.56 25.62 6.54
CA ALA A 141 1.16 24.32 6.28
C ALA A 141 0.73 23.33 7.38
N TRP A 142 0.45 22.08 7.00
CA TRP A 142 0.07 21.04 7.97
C TRP A 142 1.14 20.78 9.05
N THR A 143 2.41 21.15 8.77
CA THR A 143 3.53 21.03 9.69
C THR A 143 3.55 22.11 10.77
N GLU A 144 2.79 23.20 10.61
CA GLU A 144 2.66 24.25 11.64
C GLU A 144 1.89 23.73 12.86
N ASP A 145 0.88 22.88 12.64
CA ASP A 145 0.17 22.14 13.69
C ASP A 145 -0.02 20.66 13.29
N PRO A 146 1.03 19.84 13.43
CA PRO A 146 0.95 18.42 13.08
C PRO A 146 -0.04 17.66 13.97
N VAL A 147 -0.14 18.03 15.25
CA VAL A 147 -1.02 17.33 16.20
C VAL A 147 -2.48 17.60 15.86
N GLY A 148 -2.88 18.86 15.69
CA GLY A 148 -4.24 19.20 15.30
C GLY A 148 -4.63 18.65 13.94
N THR A 149 -3.69 18.57 12.99
CA THR A 149 -3.92 17.90 11.71
C THR A 149 -4.14 16.39 11.89
N LEU A 150 -3.30 15.71 12.68
CA LEU A 150 -3.43 14.27 12.95
C LEU A 150 -4.72 13.93 13.70
N ASP A 151 -5.17 14.79 14.61
CA ASP A 151 -6.47 14.64 15.29
C ASP A 151 -7.64 14.68 14.30
N LEU A 152 -7.53 15.49 13.24
CA LEU A 152 -8.55 15.55 12.20
C LEU A 152 -8.59 14.29 11.32
N LEU A 153 -7.46 13.59 11.14
CA LEU A 153 -7.44 12.30 10.44
C LEU A 153 -8.30 11.23 11.16
N ALA A 154 -8.53 11.37 12.47
CA ALA A 154 -9.34 10.44 13.25
C ALA A 154 -10.85 10.68 13.12
N VAL A 155 -11.25 11.92 12.77
CA VAL A 155 -12.67 12.35 12.76
C VAL A 155 -13.19 12.73 11.38
N ALA A 156 -12.33 12.91 10.38
CA ALA A 156 -12.69 13.14 8.99
C ALA A 156 -12.43 11.87 8.14
N ASP A 157 -13.16 11.71 7.04
CA ASP A 157 -12.80 10.74 6.03
C ASP A 157 -11.43 11.13 5.44
N VAL A 158 -10.47 10.20 5.42
CA VAL A 158 -9.18 10.40 4.74
C VAL A 158 -9.26 9.82 3.34
N VAL A 159 -9.05 10.68 2.35
CA VAL A 159 -9.06 10.30 0.93
C VAL A 159 -7.68 10.48 0.35
N VAL A 160 -7.11 9.41 -0.18
CA VAL A 160 -5.86 9.49 -0.96
C VAL A 160 -6.16 9.21 -2.42
N THR A 161 -5.82 10.16 -3.29
CA THR A 161 -6.01 10.04 -4.74
C THR A 161 -4.67 10.00 -5.45
N THR A 162 -4.55 9.15 -6.46
CA THR A 162 -3.40 9.07 -7.36
C THR A 162 -3.90 9.01 -8.80
N PRO A 163 -3.03 9.11 -9.82
CA PRO A 163 -3.48 8.97 -11.21
C PRO A 163 -4.14 7.61 -11.52
N LEU A 164 -3.92 6.59 -10.70
CA LEU A 164 -4.57 5.28 -10.85
C LEU A 164 -5.87 5.14 -10.05
N GLY A 165 -6.35 6.18 -9.36
CA GLY A 165 -7.61 6.11 -8.62
C GLY A 165 -7.53 6.64 -7.20
N ARG A 166 -8.22 5.99 -6.25
CA ARG A 166 -8.30 6.47 -4.87
C ARG A 166 -8.54 5.35 -3.86
N ILE A 167 -8.06 5.58 -2.64
CA ILE A 167 -8.50 4.88 -1.43
C ILE A 167 -9.19 5.88 -0.50
N GLU A 168 -10.32 5.46 0.06
CA GLU A 168 -11.04 6.19 1.11
C GLU A 168 -10.99 5.40 2.42
N VAL A 169 -10.62 6.08 3.50
CA VAL A 169 -10.69 5.59 4.88
C VAL A 169 -11.75 6.43 5.57
N LEU A 170 -12.78 5.80 6.11
CA LEU A 170 -13.98 6.51 6.53
C LEU A 170 -13.90 6.83 8.02
N ALA A 171 -14.42 7.98 8.43
CA ALA A 171 -14.37 8.42 9.82
C ALA A 171 -15.13 7.45 10.75
N GLY A 172 -14.70 7.39 12.02
CA GLY A 172 -15.41 6.64 13.06
C GLY A 172 -15.32 5.11 12.93
N THR A 173 -14.45 4.58 12.08
CA THR A 173 -14.36 3.13 11.81
C THR A 173 -13.49 2.36 12.81
N GLY A 174 -13.09 3.02 13.90
CA GLY A 174 -12.23 2.48 14.94
C GLY A 174 -10.76 2.30 14.53
N THR A 175 -9.89 2.12 15.51
CA THR A 175 -8.47 1.76 15.33
C THR A 175 -8.26 0.24 15.19
N GLU A 176 -9.36 -0.52 15.18
CA GLU A 176 -9.37 -1.98 15.17
C GLU A 176 -8.44 -2.56 14.10
N PRO A 177 -7.63 -3.58 14.46
CA PRO A 177 -6.75 -4.24 13.51
C PRO A 177 -7.51 -4.73 12.27
N GLY A 178 -6.86 -4.64 11.11
CA GLY A 178 -7.37 -5.30 9.90
C GLY A 178 -8.40 -4.51 9.07
N GLY A 179 -8.55 -3.20 9.25
CA GLY A 179 -9.38 -2.34 8.38
C GLY A 179 -8.58 -1.35 7.51
N PRO A 180 -9.26 -0.59 6.63
CA PRO A 180 -8.69 0.57 5.95
C PRO A 180 -8.09 1.56 6.95
N ARG A 181 -6.91 2.09 6.65
CA ARG A 181 -6.16 2.99 7.55
C ARG A 181 -5.37 4.02 6.77
N ALA A 182 -5.32 5.25 7.27
CA ALA A 182 -4.45 6.28 6.76
C ALA A 182 -3.20 6.42 7.64
N PHE A 183 -2.10 6.81 7.02
CA PHE A 183 -0.83 7.07 7.67
C PHE A 183 -0.33 8.43 7.21
N LEU A 184 0.11 9.25 8.17
CA LEU A 184 0.78 10.52 7.94
C LEU A 184 1.92 10.63 8.95
N ASP A 185 3.15 10.43 8.48
CA ASP A 185 4.37 10.47 9.28
C ASP A 185 5.27 11.61 8.79
N PRO A 186 5.40 12.71 9.56
CA PRO A 186 6.24 13.85 9.18
C PRO A 186 7.71 13.48 8.96
N LYS A 187 8.25 12.55 9.76
CA LYS A 187 9.67 12.17 9.69
C LYS A 187 9.95 11.39 8.42
N ILE A 188 9.05 10.49 8.04
CA ILE A 188 9.18 9.72 6.79
C ILE A 188 8.96 10.61 5.57
N LEU A 189 7.98 11.52 5.61
CA LEU A 189 7.74 12.49 4.54
C LEU A 189 8.95 13.39 4.29
N ALA A 190 9.61 13.86 5.35
CA ALA A 190 10.80 14.72 5.27
C ALA A 190 11.97 14.06 4.52
N LEU A 191 11.97 12.73 4.36
CA LEU A 191 12.99 12.03 3.55
C LEU A 191 12.86 12.32 2.05
N GLY A 192 11.72 12.84 1.58
CA GLY A 192 11.50 13.22 0.17
C GLY A 192 11.59 12.05 -0.81
N ARG A 193 11.39 10.82 -0.35
CA ARG A 193 11.50 9.60 -1.17
C ARG A 193 10.15 9.22 -1.77
N THR A 194 10.17 8.65 -2.97
CA THR A 194 8.93 8.13 -3.57
C THR A 194 8.56 6.74 -3.05
N HIS A 195 9.53 5.98 -2.55
CA HIS A 195 9.34 4.64 -1.99
C HIS A 195 10.48 4.29 -1.03
N ALA A 196 10.29 3.21 -0.27
CA ALA A 196 11.33 2.65 0.57
C ALA A 196 12.56 2.29 -0.28
N ALA A 197 13.76 2.63 0.17
CA ALA A 197 14.99 2.41 -0.59
C ALA A 197 15.27 0.92 -0.90
N THR A 198 14.58 0.00 -0.20
CA THR A 198 14.63 -1.44 -0.42
C THR A 198 13.80 -1.92 -1.60
N ALA A 199 12.83 -1.15 -2.08
CA ALA A 199 12.06 -1.52 -3.27
C ALA A 199 12.89 -1.21 -4.53
N PRO A 200 13.10 -2.18 -5.44
CA PRO A 200 13.93 -2.02 -6.62
C PRO A 200 13.18 -1.29 -7.75
N ILE A 201 12.50 -0.17 -7.46
CA ILE A 201 11.80 0.61 -8.49
C ILE A 201 12.82 1.37 -9.33
N PRO A 202 12.84 1.20 -10.67
CA PRO A 202 13.77 1.91 -11.55
C PRO A 202 13.64 3.43 -11.46
N ARG A 203 14.75 4.13 -11.70
CA ARG A 203 14.74 5.59 -11.86
C ARG A 203 13.78 5.99 -12.98
N GLY A 204 13.08 7.10 -12.79
CA GLY A 204 12.08 7.59 -13.75
C GLY A 204 10.68 6.99 -13.57
N LEU A 205 10.52 5.96 -12.73
CA LEU A 205 9.23 5.43 -12.33
C LEU A 205 8.84 5.90 -10.92
N VAL A 206 7.56 6.16 -10.72
CA VAL A 206 6.96 6.52 -9.44
C VAL A 206 5.88 5.49 -9.11
N PRO A 207 5.95 4.80 -7.96
CA PRO A 207 4.89 3.88 -7.54
C PRO A 207 3.71 4.68 -7.01
N VAL A 208 2.60 4.68 -7.74
CA VAL A 208 1.40 5.47 -7.42
C VAL A 208 0.29 4.62 -6.77
N ALA A 209 0.42 3.30 -6.83
CA ALA A 209 -0.32 2.36 -6.01
C ALA A 209 0.55 1.13 -5.77
N GLN A 210 0.21 0.33 -4.77
CA GLN A 210 0.87 -0.95 -4.52
C GLN A 210 -0.14 -1.92 -3.93
N PHE A 211 0.06 -3.22 -4.19
CA PHE A 211 -0.61 -4.26 -3.44
C PHE A 211 0.38 -5.32 -2.95
N VAL A 212 0.02 -5.95 -1.85
CA VAL A 212 0.74 -7.05 -1.20
C VAL A 212 -0.18 -8.27 -1.27
N PRO A 213 0.10 -9.23 -2.17
CA PRO A 213 -0.61 -10.52 -2.22
C PRO A 213 -0.44 -11.31 -0.91
N PRO A 214 -1.23 -12.38 -0.70
CA PRO A 214 -1.09 -13.25 0.48
C PRO A 214 0.37 -13.68 0.69
N HIS A 215 0.86 -13.55 1.93
CA HIS A 215 2.23 -13.92 2.26
C HIS A 215 2.27 -15.38 2.74
N PRO A 216 3.20 -16.22 2.27
CA PRO A 216 3.18 -17.64 2.62
C PRO A 216 3.43 -17.93 4.09
N CYS A 217 4.06 -17.02 4.83
CA CYS A 217 4.34 -17.19 6.28
C CYS A 217 3.61 -16.19 7.17
N ARG A 218 2.77 -15.29 6.62
CA ARG A 218 2.10 -14.27 7.41
C ARG A 218 0.67 -14.03 6.97
N ASP A 219 -0.23 -13.86 7.93
CA ASP A 219 -1.57 -13.35 7.66
C ASP A 219 -1.53 -11.84 7.30
N ARG A 220 -2.69 -11.30 6.94
CA ARG A 220 -2.86 -9.88 6.59
C ARG A 220 -2.62 -8.90 7.76
N GLU A 221 -2.64 -9.38 9.01
CA GLU A 221 -2.23 -8.63 10.21
C GLU A 221 -0.71 -8.71 10.48
N GLY A 222 0.01 -9.54 9.72
CA GLY A 222 1.44 -9.78 9.88
C GLY A 222 1.79 -10.85 10.91
N ARG A 223 0.79 -11.55 11.48
CA ARG A 223 1.03 -12.68 12.40
C ARG A 223 1.60 -13.85 11.63
N ALA A 224 2.49 -14.60 12.26
CA ALA A 224 3.08 -15.79 11.67
C ALA A 224 2.00 -16.86 11.41
N ARG A 225 2.12 -17.58 10.29
CA ARG A 225 1.33 -18.76 9.96
C ARG A 225 2.24 -19.87 9.41
N PRO A 226 1.81 -21.14 9.41
CA PRO A 226 2.53 -22.21 8.71
C PRO A 226 2.80 -21.84 7.26
N PHE A 227 3.94 -22.28 6.73
CA PHE A 227 4.28 -21.99 5.33
C PHE A 227 3.18 -22.50 4.41
N ASP A 228 2.70 -21.63 3.54
CA ASP A 228 1.70 -21.92 2.53
C ASP A 228 2.38 -22.02 1.15
N PRO A 229 2.56 -23.24 0.61
CA PRO A 229 3.20 -23.45 -0.69
C PRO A 229 2.41 -22.83 -1.84
N ALA A 230 1.08 -22.77 -1.75
CA ALA A 230 0.24 -22.23 -2.81
C ALA A 230 0.38 -20.71 -2.90
N ALA A 231 0.34 -20.00 -1.75
CA ALA A 231 0.61 -18.57 -1.70
C ALA A 231 2.02 -18.24 -2.19
N HIS A 232 3.02 -19.05 -1.81
CA HIS A 232 4.40 -18.86 -2.31
C HIS A 232 4.46 -19.02 -3.83
N ALA A 233 3.93 -20.12 -4.37
CA ALA A 233 3.95 -20.41 -5.80
C ALA A 233 3.19 -19.34 -6.61
N ALA A 234 2.04 -18.89 -6.12
CA ALA A 234 1.26 -17.81 -6.72
C ALA A 234 2.08 -16.51 -6.82
N PHE A 235 2.78 -16.12 -5.75
CA PHE A 235 3.64 -14.95 -5.81
C PHE A 235 4.87 -15.16 -6.72
N GLN A 236 5.48 -16.35 -6.75
CA GLN A 236 6.58 -16.64 -7.66
C GLN A 236 6.16 -16.50 -9.14
N ALA A 237 4.94 -16.89 -9.49
CA ALA A 237 4.41 -16.70 -10.84
C ALA A 237 4.23 -15.21 -11.19
N VAL A 238 3.75 -14.40 -10.23
CA VAL A 238 3.65 -12.93 -10.37
C VAL A 238 5.04 -12.31 -10.53
N LEU A 239 6.01 -12.72 -9.70
CA LEU A 239 7.39 -12.25 -9.75
C LEU A 239 8.08 -12.60 -11.07
N ALA A 240 7.89 -13.83 -11.57
CA ALA A 240 8.46 -14.25 -12.85
C ALA A 240 7.92 -13.43 -14.04
N ARG A 241 6.65 -13.02 -13.97
CA ARG A 241 6.01 -12.24 -15.05
C ARG A 241 6.28 -10.75 -14.98
N TRP A 242 6.33 -10.18 -13.79
CA TRP A 242 6.32 -8.73 -13.57
C TRP A 242 7.50 -8.21 -12.76
N GLY A 243 8.46 -9.06 -12.38
CA GLY A 243 9.67 -8.64 -11.69
C GLY A 243 10.69 -8.02 -12.65
N ASP A 244 11.69 -7.35 -12.07
CA ASP A 244 12.85 -6.92 -12.84
C ASP A 244 13.52 -8.15 -13.51
N PRO A 245 13.62 -8.20 -14.85
CA PRO A 245 14.09 -9.38 -15.56
C PRO A 245 15.50 -9.83 -15.15
N ALA A 246 16.39 -8.89 -14.79
CA ALA A 246 17.74 -9.22 -14.34
C ALA A 246 17.72 -9.83 -12.94
N LEU A 247 16.91 -9.28 -12.02
CA LEU A 247 16.76 -9.83 -10.67
C LEU A 247 16.06 -11.20 -10.69
N VAL A 248 15.05 -11.39 -11.53
CA VAL A 248 14.35 -12.68 -11.71
C VAL A 248 15.32 -13.74 -12.26
N ARG A 249 16.09 -13.43 -13.29
CA ARG A 249 17.11 -14.36 -13.83
C ARG A 249 18.16 -14.72 -12.79
N LEU A 250 18.65 -13.73 -12.03
CA LEU A 250 19.62 -13.98 -10.97
C LEU A 250 19.04 -14.90 -9.88
N LYS A 251 17.79 -14.67 -9.46
CA LYS A 251 17.11 -15.55 -8.50
C LYS A 251 17.00 -16.97 -9.04
N ALA A 252 16.56 -17.14 -10.29
CA ALA A 252 16.44 -18.46 -10.92
C ALA A 252 17.78 -19.20 -11.00
N GLN A 253 18.87 -18.51 -11.35
CA GLN A 253 20.22 -19.08 -11.38
C GLN A 253 20.67 -19.55 -9.98
N GLN A 254 20.47 -18.73 -8.95
CA GLN A 254 20.86 -19.08 -7.58
C GLN A 254 20.03 -20.24 -7.01
N VAL A 255 18.73 -20.29 -7.31
CA VAL A 255 17.87 -21.43 -6.95
C VAL A 255 18.34 -22.71 -7.64
N ALA A 256 18.85 -22.62 -8.87
CA ALA A 256 19.46 -23.75 -9.59
C ALA A 256 20.88 -24.11 -9.12
N GLY A 257 21.41 -23.46 -8.07
CA GLY A 257 22.71 -23.76 -7.47
C GLY A 257 23.87 -22.91 -7.98
N ALA A 258 23.63 -21.90 -8.82
CA ALA A 258 24.70 -20.97 -9.21
C ALA A 258 25.18 -20.15 -7.99
N PRO A 259 26.50 -19.93 -7.84
CA PRO A 259 27.02 -19.15 -6.73
C PRO A 259 26.57 -17.68 -6.81
N PRO A 260 26.48 -16.97 -5.68
CA PRO A 260 26.21 -15.53 -5.69
C PRO A 260 27.29 -14.78 -6.50
N SER A 261 26.88 -13.96 -7.46
CA SER A 261 27.83 -13.11 -8.19
C SER A 261 28.35 -12.00 -7.27
N ALA A 262 29.66 -11.99 -7.02
CA ALA A 262 30.34 -10.95 -6.24
C ALA A 262 30.61 -9.67 -7.05
N LYS A 263 30.73 -9.77 -8.39
CA LYS A 263 31.04 -8.62 -9.25
C LYS A 263 29.79 -7.76 -9.47
N GLY A 264 29.88 -6.46 -9.19
CA GLY A 264 28.79 -5.50 -9.41
C GLY A 264 27.60 -5.66 -8.46
N ALA A 265 27.80 -6.28 -7.28
CA ALA A 265 26.72 -6.56 -6.35
C ALA A 265 26.06 -5.27 -5.81
N THR A 266 24.77 -5.10 -6.12
CA THR A 266 23.94 -4.05 -5.53
C THR A 266 23.27 -4.56 -4.25
N ARG A 267 22.63 -3.66 -3.51
CA ARG A 267 21.80 -4.07 -2.36
C ARG A 267 20.69 -5.05 -2.75
N PHE A 268 20.15 -4.91 -3.97
CA PHE A 268 19.04 -5.73 -4.45
C PHE A 268 19.52 -7.13 -4.82
N THR A 269 20.69 -7.24 -5.47
CA THR A 269 21.27 -8.55 -5.79
C THR A 269 21.71 -9.32 -4.55
N ARG A 270 22.25 -8.64 -3.53
CA ARG A 270 22.52 -9.26 -2.21
C ARG A 270 21.23 -9.69 -1.50
N GLY A 271 20.19 -8.87 -1.60
CA GLY A 271 18.88 -9.17 -1.02
C GLY A 271 18.27 -10.48 -1.54
N ILE A 272 18.46 -10.80 -2.82
CA ILE A 272 17.95 -12.04 -3.43
C ILE A 272 18.46 -13.28 -2.71
N GLY A 273 19.77 -13.38 -2.47
CA GLY A 273 20.35 -14.55 -1.79
C GLY A 273 19.74 -14.76 -0.40
N ARG A 274 19.53 -13.66 0.34
CA ARG A 274 18.87 -13.73 1.65
C ARG A 274 17.40 -14.14 1.54
N VAL A 275 16.66 -13.66 0.54
CA VAL A 275 15.26 -14.08 0.30
C VAL A 275 15.20 -15.57 -0.02
N ILE A 276 16.08 -16.10 -0.88
CA ILE A 276 16.13 -17.52 -1.22
C ILE A 276 16.36 -18.37 0.03
N GLN A 277 17.35 -18.00 0.84
CA GLN A 277 17.65 -18.69 2.09
C GLN A 277 16.43 -18.72 3.03
N LEU A 278 15.81 -17.56 3.26
CA LEU A 278 14.63 -17.45 4.12
C LEU A 278 13.43 -18.28 3.60
N GLN A 279 13.26 -18.36 2.29
CA GLN A 279 12.21 -19.18 1.68
C GLN A 279 12.49 -20.68 1.84
N ALA A 280 13.75 -21.11 1.74
CA ALA A 280 14.15 -22.49 1.99
C ALA A 280 13.99 -22.87 3.47
N GLU A 281 14.41 -22.01 4.40
CA GLU A 281 14.23 -22.18 5.84
C GLU A 281 12.75 -22.30 6.21
N ALA A 282 11.89 -21.44 5.65
CA ALA A 282 10.46 -21.47 5.92
C ALA A 282 9.77 -22.75 5.42
N ARG A 283 10.19 -23.27 4.26
CA ARG A 283 9.72 -24.56 3.73
C ARG A 283 10.16 -25.73 4.60
N ALA A 284 11.44 -25.79 4.98
CA ALA A 284 11.95 -26.87 5.81
C ALA A 284 11.29 -26.93 7.21
N ASN A 285 10.91 -25.78 7.76
CA ASN A 285 10.20 -25.70 9.03
C ASN A 285 8.74 -26.19 8.95
N GLN A 286 8.15 -26.25 7.76
CA GLN A 286 6.82 -26.84 7.53
C GLN A 286 6.83 -28.36 7.70
N ASP A 287 7.92 -29.00 7.24
CA ASP A 287 8.08 -30.46 7.25
C ASP A 287 8.57 -31.01 8.60
N SER A 288 8.78 -30.13 9.59
CA SER A 288 9.21 -30.52 10.94
C SER A 288 8.00 -30.87 11.83
N PRO A 289 7.98 -32.05 12.49
CA PRO A 289 6.82 -32.57 13.23
C PRO A 289 6.40 -31.80 14.51
N LYS A 290 6.88 -30.57 14.72
CA LYS A 290 6.58 -29.74 15.90
C LYS A 290 5.36 -28.82 15.74
N SER A 291 4.59 -28.92 14.66
CA SER A 291 3.41 -28.08 14.43
C SER A 291 2.06 -28.78 14.68
N SER A 292 2.00 -29.79 15.56
CA SER A 292 0.73 -30.27 16.10
C SER A 292 0.37 -29.46 17.34
N PRO A 293 -0.71 -28.65 17.32
CA PRO A 293 -1.16 -27.93 18.50
C PRO A 293 -2.05 -28.87 19.31
N ASP A 294 -1.45 -29.77 20.08
CA ASP A 294 -2.20 -30.52 21.09
C ASP A 294 -1.29 -30.87 22.27
N THR A 295 -1.20 -29.95 23.23
CA THR A 295 -1.13 -30.33 24.65
C THR A 295 -1.52 -29.13 25.53
N PRO A 296 -2.58 -29.23 26.35
CA PRO A 296 -2.93 -28.20 27.31
C PRO A 296 -1.99 -28.26 28.52
N ARG A 297 -1.59 -27.08 29.01
CA ARG A 297 -1.15 -26.87 30.40
C ARG A 297 -1.98 -25.76 31.01
#